data_AF-J0S1D8-F1
#
_entry.id   AF-J0S1D8-F1
#
_cell.length_a   1.000
_cell.length_b   1.000
_cell.length_c   1.000
_cell.angle_alpha   90.00
_cell.angle_beta   90.00
_cell.angle_gamma   90.00
#
_symmetry.space_group_name_H-M   'P 1'
#
loop_
_entity.id
_entity.type
_entity.pdbx_description
1 polymer ?
#
loop_
_entity_poly.entity_id
_entity_poly.type
_entity_poly.pdbx_seq_one_letter_code
_entity_poly.pdbx_strand_id
1 'polypeptide(L)'
;MLGHLKECGYFVNYKLLNAKDFGVAQNRERLYIVGSLSCPIDLNNFPTTKCVFKDVQEHHLELLNTPFTKKILSQFTPNELYGKAIKDKRGASNNIHSWDLELRGAVNQTQKDFLNLFLKERRKSKYAILWGTPKKDGVPLSLKSIQDFFNHTDLINLLDDLVAKGYLKQIKNPKNNELGFALSGGKLSFEFSKILHPNEPTPTLVASDMHKMGVIDFKNKKVGLRSLSVQEGLRLFGFPKNYSLNTPYKESMDLLGNSVCVPVIQAISKRLIRII
;
A
#
# COMPACT_ATOMS: atom_id res chain seq x y z
N MET A 1 2.54 0.61 -30.25
CA MET A 1 1.47 -0.33 -29.85
C MET A 1 0.14 -0.01 -30.51
N LEU A 2 -0.52 1.11 -30.19
CA LEU A 2 -1.82 1.46 -30.79
C LEU A 2 -1.75 1.64 -32.33
N GLY A 3 -0.66 2.22 -32.84
CA GLY A 3 -0.41 2.34 -34.29
C GLY A 3 -0.40 0.98 -34.99
N HIS A 4 0.45 0.06 -34.52
CA HIS A 4 0.51 -1.31 -35.06
C HIS A 4 -0.85 -2.03 -35.07
N LEU A 5 -1.67 -1.89 -34.01
CA LEU A 5 -3.01 -2.49 -34.00
C LEU A 5 -3.91 -1.93 -35.11
N LYS A 6 -3.86 -0.61 -35.35
CA LYS A 6 -4.61 0.02 -36.44
C LYS A 6 -4.07 -0.38 -37.81
N GLU A 7 -2.76 -0.49 -37.97
CA GLU A 7 -2.11 -0.98 -39.19
C GLU A 7 -2.52 -2.43 -39.51
N CYS A 8 -2.73 -3.26 -38.48
CA CYS A 8 -3.31 -4.59 -38.61
C CYS A 8 -4.83 -4.59 -38.87
N GLY A 9 -5.46 -3.44 -39.10
CA GLY A 9 -6.87 -3.31 -39.45
C GLY A 9 -7.84 -3.25 -38.26
N TYR A 10 -7.36 -3.17 -37.02
CA TYR A 10 -8.25 -3.08 -35.85
C TYR A 10 -8.80 -1.67 -35.64
N PHE A 11 -10.10 -1.59 -35.37
CA PHE A 11 -10.70 -0.47 -34.67
C PHE A 11 -10.33 -0.57 -33.19
N VAL A 12 -9.62 0.44 -32.68
CA VAL A 12 -9.07 0.43 -31.32
C VAL A 12 -9.69 1.54 -30.47
N ASN A 13 -10.31 1.15 -29.35
CA ASN A 13 -10.81 2.04 -28.32
C ASN A 13 -10.08 1.76 -26.99
N TYR A 14 -9.90 2.78 -26.18
CA TYR A 14 -9.32 2.61 -24.84
C TYR A 14 -9.98 3.53 -23.82
N LYS A 15 -10.02 3.09 -22.57
CA LYS A 15 -10.56 3.88 -21.46
C LYS A 15 -9.92 3.49 -20.13
N LEU A 16 -9.70 4.50 -19.29
CA LEU A 16 -9.42 4.28 -17.87
C LEU A 16 -10.73 3.87 -17.18
N LEU A 17 -10.76 2.67 -16.60
CA LEU A 17 -11.90 2.16 -15.84
C LEU A 17 -11.45 1.80 -14.42
N ASN A 18 -12.32 2.03 -13.45
CA ASN A 18 -12.07 1.69 -12.05
C ASN A 18 -12.92 0.48 -11.65
N ALA A 19 -12.28 -0.59 -11.17
CA ALA A 19 -12.98 -1.82 -10.81
C ALA A 19 -14.06 -1.63 -9.73
N LYS A 20 -13.91 -0.63 -8.85
CA LYS A 20 -14.92 -0.31 -7.82
C LYS A 20 -16.29 0.05 -8.38
N ASP A 21 -16.36 0.41 -9.66
CA ASP A 21 -17.60 0.75 -10.36
C ASP A 21 -18.30 -0.49 -10.92
N PHE A 22 -17.65 -1.67 -10.86
CA PHE A 22 -18.13 -2.94 -11.43
C PHE A 22 -18.47 -3.96 -10.34
N GLY A 23 -18.81 -3.52 -9.12
CA GLY A 23 -19.30 -4.39 -8.05
C GLY A 23 -18.22 -5.12 -7.25
N VAL A 24 -16.94 -4.71 -7.32
CA VAL A 24 -15.88 -5.23 -6.44
C VAL A 24 -15.45 -4.21 -5.39
N ALA A 25 -15.08 -4.68 -4.20
CA ALA A 25 -14.63 -3.85 -3.08
C ALA A 25 -13.16 -3.40 -3.20
N GLN A 26 -12.72 -2.99 -4.39
CA GLN A 26 -11.33 -2.57 -4.65
C GLN A 26 -11.27 -1.35 -5.58
N ASN A 27 -10.63 -0.28 -5.12
CA ASN A 27 -10.21 0.82 -5.97
C ASN A 27 -9.05 0.34 -6.86
N ARG A 28 -9.32 0.01 -8.12
CA ARG A 28 -8.29 -0.45 -9.08
C ARG A 28 -8.54 0.19 -10.44
N GLU A 29 -7.82 1.28 -10.70
CA GLU A 29 -7.87 1.99 -11.98
C GLU A 29 -6.88 1.38 -12.96
N ARG A 30 -7.37 0.98 -14.14
CA ARG A 30 -6.54 0.46 -15.22
C ARG A 30 -6.98 1.00 -16.57
N LEU A 31 -6.00 1.19 -17.45
CA LEU A 31 -6.24 1.46 -18.86
C LEU A 31 -6.63 0.15 -19.54
N TYR A 32 -7.84 0.08 -20.07
CA TYR A 32 -8.32 -1.03 -20.90
C TYR A 32 -8.22 -0.59 -22.36
N ILE A 33 -7.64 -1.45 -23.21
CA ILE A 33 -7.51 -1.24 -24.65
C ILE A 33 -8.21 -2.42 -25.30
N VAL A 34 -9.18 -2.11 -26.17
CA VAL A 34 -10.02 -3.10 -26.84
C VAL A 34 -9.93 -2.86 -28.34
N GLY A 35 -9.64 -3.92 -29.08
CA GLY A 35 -9.55 -3.92 -30.54
C GLY A 35 -10.57 -4.87 -31.15
N SER A 36 -11.19 -4.49 -32.27
CA SER A 36 -12.02 -5.35 -33.10
C SER A 36 -11.75 -5.10 -34.58
N LEU A 37 -11.84 -6.13 -35.42
CA LEU A 37 -11.69 -6.00 -36.88
C LEU A 37 -12.97 -5.50 -37.57
N SER A 38 -14.12 -5.65 -36.92
CA SER A 38 -15.42 -5.36 -37.53
C SER A 38 -15.88 -3.92 -37.31
N CYS A 39 -15.82 -3.43 -36.07
CA CYS A 39 -16.29 -2.09 -35.71
C CYS A 39 -15.70 -1.60 -34.37
N PRO A 40 -15.76 -0.29 -34.07
CA PRO A 40 -15.36 0.26 -32.78
C PRO A 40 -16.21 -0.29 -31.62
N ILE A 41 -15.58 -0.49 -30.46
CA ILE A 41 -16.26 -0.90 -29.22
C ILE A 41 -16.36 0.29 -28.27
N ASP A 42 -17.59 0.65 -27.91
CA ASP A 42 -17.80 1.66 -26.88
C ASP A 42 -17.40 1.12 -25.49
N LEU A 43 -16.64 1.92 -24.74
CA LEU A 43 -16.21 1.65 -23.37
C LEU A 43 -16.77 2.68 -22.36
N ASN A 44 -17.79 3.43 -22.74
CA ASN A 44 -18.45 4.43 -21.89
C ASN A 44 -19.74 3.88 -21.26
N ASN A 45 -20.27 4.54 -20.23
CA ASN A 45 -21.62 4.28 -19.71
C ASN A 45 -21.88 2.82 -19.29
N PHE A 46 -20.92 2.18 -18.62
CA PHE A 46 -21.17 0.89 -17.97
C PHE A 46 -22.12 1.09 -16.77
N PRO A 47 -23.05 0.15 -16.52
CA PRO A 47 -23.82 0.15 -15.28
C PRO A 47 -22.88 0.13 -14.08
N THR A 48 -23.11 1.02 -13.12
CA THR A 48 -22.27 1.13 -11.93
C THR A 48 -22.86 0.32 -10.79
N THR A 49 -22.03 -0.49 -10.13
CA THR A 49 -22.38 -1.21 -8.90
C THR A 49 -21.27 -0.99 -7.88
N LYS A 50 -21.64 -0.64 -6.64
CA LYS A 50 -20.70 -0.39 -5.55
C LYS A 50 -20.66 -1.57 -4.58
N CYS A 51 -19.50 -1.77 -3.98
CA CYS A 51 -19.23 -2.82 -3.01
C CYS A 51 -18.11 -2.31 -2.10
N VAL A 52 -18.17 -2.62 -0.80
CA VAL A 52 -17.18 -2.23 0.21
C VAL A 52 -16.60 -3.46 0.91
N PHE A 53 -15.51 -3.29 1.66
CA PHE A 53 -14.77 -4.44 2.20
C PHE A 53 -15.62 -5.35 3.10
N LYS A 54 -16.54 -4.79 3.91
CA LYS A 54 -17.43 -5.60 4.77
C LYS A 54 -18.31 -6.57 3.99
N ASP A 55 -18.62 -6.28 2.72
CA ASP A 55 -19.49 -7.13 1.90
C ASP A 55 -18.75 -8.40 1.42
N VAL A 56 -17.41 -8.39 1.47
CA VAL A 56 -16.55 -9.49 1.05
C VAL A 56 -15.79 -10.14 2.20
N GLN A 57 -15.70 -9.45 3.34
CA GLN A 57 -14.97 -9.87 4.53
C GLN A 57 -15.48 -11.21 5.07
N GLU A 58 -14.56 -12.08 5.48
CA GLU A 58 -14.86 -13.26 6.29
C GLU A 58 -14.76 -12.91 7.77
N HIS A 59 -15.51 -13.63 8.60
CA HIS A 59 -15.59 -13.35 10.03
C HIS A 59 -15.15 -14.57 10.83
N HIS A 60 -14.70 -14.32 12.06
CA HIS A 60 -14.33 -15.35 13.03
C HIS A 60 -13.13 -16.22 12.59
N LEU A 61 -12.23 -15.66 11.78
CA LEU A 61 -10.99 -16.33 11.38
C LEU A 61 -9.92 -16.26 12.48
N GLU A 62 -8.86 -17.05 12.33
CA GLU A 62 -7.75 -17.04 13.28
C GLU A 62 -7.09 -15.67 13.38
N LEU A 63 -6.92 -15.21 14.62
CA LEU A 63 -6.27 -13.94 14.94
C LEU A 63 -4.77 -14.17 15.13
N LEU A 64 -3.95 -13.24 14.64
CA LEU A 64 -2.51 -13.27 14.85
C LEU A 64 -2.17 -12.85 16.28
N ASN A 65 -1.23 -13.59 16.89
CA ASN A 65 -0.75 -13.36 18.24
C ASN A 65 0.76 -13.09 18.24
N THR A 66 1.16 -12.02 17.56
CA THR A 66 2.55 -11.60 17.38
C THR A 66 2.91 -10.44 18.33
N PRO A 67 4.20 -10.19 18.59
CA PRO A 67 4.61 -8.99 19.35
C PRO A 67 4.06 -7.69 18.74
N PHE A 68 4.02 -7.61 17.41
CA PHE A 68 3.47 -6.47 16.68
C PHE A 68 1.97 -6.27 16.96
N THR A 69 1.17 -7.33 16.78
CA THR A 69 -0.29 -7.26 16.98
C THR A 69 -0.66 -6.98 18.43
N LYS A 70 0.09 -7.51 19.40
CA LYS A 70 -0.08 -7.14 20.82
C LYS A 70 0.22 -5.66 21.07
N LYS A 71 1.34 -5.15 20.55
CA LYS A 71 1.77 -3.76 20.79
C LYS A 71 0.79 -2.76 20.16
N ILE A 72 0.35 -2.99 18.92
CA ILE A 72 -0.62 -2.09 18.26
C ILE A 72 -1.98 -2.10 18.96
N LEU A 73 -2.49 -3.26 19.39
CA LEU A 73 -3.76 -3.36 20.09
C LEU A 73 -3.71 -2.85 21.54
N SER A 74 -2.52 -2.77 22.15
CA SER A 74 -2.33 -2.12 23.46
C SER A 74 -2.40 -0.59 23.40
N GLN A 75 -2.22 0.00 22.22
CA GLN A 75 -2.14 1.45 22.04
C GLN A 75 -3.34 2.04 21.28
N PHE A 76 -4.01 1.23 20.46
CA PHE A 76 -5.11 1.69 19.61
C PHE A 76 -6.33 0.80 19.75
N THR A 77 -7.49 1.43 19.80
CA THR A 77 -8.77 0.74 19.67
C THR A 77 -9.01 0.30 18.22
N PRO A 78 -9.88 -0.70 17.99
CA PRO A 78 -10.24 -1.12 16.63
C PRO A 78 -10.70 0.02 15.72
N ASN A 79 -11.49 0.94 16.25
CA ASN A 79 -12.04 2.07 15.49
C ASN A 79 -10.95 3.06 15.04
N GLU A 80 -9.92 3.26 15.85
CA GLU A 80 -8.78 4.12 15.51
C GLU A 80 -7.86 3.50 14.47
N LEU A 81 -7.87 2.17 14.35
CA LEU A 81 -7.03 1.43 13.42
C LEU A 81 -7.61 1.32 12.02
N TYR A 82 -8.94 1.34 11.85
CA TYR A 82 -9.54 1.19 10.53
C TYR A 82 -9.00 2.22 9.52
N GLY A 83 -8.52 1.72 8.38
CA GLY A 83 -7.97 2.56 7.31
C GLY A 83 -6.56 3.10 7.55
N LYS A 84 -5.97 2.91 8.74
CA LYS A 84 -4.61 3.38 9.06
C LYS A 84 -3.57 2.65 8.23
N ALA A 85 -2.57 3.38 7.75
CA ALA A 85 -1.41 2.79 7.07
C ALA A 85 -0.18 2.79 7.99
N ILE A 86 0.54 1.68 8.04
CA ILE A 86 1.70 1.52 8.91
C ILE A 86 2.96 1.57 8.03
N LYS A 87 3.70 2.68 8.12
CA LYS A 87 4.88 2.93 7.26
C LYS A 87 5.73 4.10 7.75
N ASP A 88 7.06 3.98 7.66
CA ASP A 88 8.00 5.09 7.89
C ASP A 88 8.34 5.84 6.59
N LYS A 89 7.32 6.14 5.76
CA LYS A 89 7.54 6.74 4.42
C LYS A 89 6.94 8.13 4.23
N ARG A 90 5.75 8.40 4.77
CA ARG A 90 4.98 9.66 4.60
C ARG A 90 4.25 9.99 5.89
N GLY A 91 4.09 11.26 6.27
CA GLY A 91 3.37 11.68 7.49
C GLY A 91 1.97 12.18 7.20
N ALA A 92 1.06 11.31 6.77
CA ALA A 92 -0.37 11.64 6.71
C ALA A 92 -0.99 11.35 8.08
N SER A 93 -2.05 12.07 8.46
CA SER A 93 -2.74 11.91 9.76
C SER A 93 -3.30 10.49 9.99
N ASN A 94 -3.47 9.72 8.92
CA ASN A 94 -3.89 8.32 8.97
C ASN A 94 -2.72 7.32 8.96
N ASN A 95 -1.48 7.75 9.15
CA ASN A 95 -0.35 6.84 9.24
C ASN A 95 0.05 6.58 10.69
N ILE A 96 0.51 5.36 10.94
CA ILE A 96 1.16 4.94 12.19
C ILE A 96 2.63 4.66 11.82
N HIS A 97 3.55 5.22 12.59
CA HIS A 97 4.97 5.06 12.41
C HIS A 97 5.55 4.04 13.39
N SER A 98 6.70 3.48 13.03
CA SER A 98 7.39 2.49 13.87
C SER A 98 7.74 3.02 15.25
N TRP A 99 8.01 4.32 15.38
CA TRP A 99 8.35 5.00 16.63
C TRP A 99 7.13 5.34 17.50
N ASP A 100 5.92 5.38 16.90
CA ASP A 100 4.68 5.48 17.68
C ASP A 100 4.44 4.17 18.45
N LEU A 101 4.70 3.06 17.76
CA LEU A 101 4.61 1.70 18.28
C LEU A 101 5.89 1.22 18.99
N GLU A 102 6.95 2.02 19.02
CA GLU A 102 8.28 1.68 19.59
C GLU A 102 8.84 0.32 19.11
N LEU A 103 8.58 -0.04 17.86
CA LEU A 103 8.89 -1.39 17.32
C LEU A 103 10.38 -1.72 17.29
N ARG A 104 11.24 -0.70 17.40
CA ARG A 104 12.69 -0.87 17.39
C ARG A 104 13.36 -0.35 18.67
N GLY A 105 12.58 -0.18 19.73
CA GLY A 105 13.03 0.33 21.02
C GLY A 105 12.33 1.62 21.41
N ALA A 106 12.37 1.92 22.71
CA ALA A 106 11.73 3.10 23.28
C ALA A 106 12.32 4.39 22.70
N VAL A 107 11.46 5.37 22.46
CA VAL A 107 11.84 6.71 21.96
C VAL A 107 11.18 7.77 22.81
N ASN A 108 11.95 8.79 23.19
CA ASN A 108 11.40 9.93 23.93
C ASN A 108 10.65 10.90 22.97
N GLN A 109 9.98 11.91 23.53
CA GLN A 109 9.20 12.85 22.73
C GLN A 109 10.05 13.61 21.72
N THR A 110 11.23 14.09 22.11
CA THR A 110 12.19 14.77 21.23
C THR A 110 12.58 13.92 20.02
N GLN A 111 12.81 12.62 20.22
CA GLN A 111 13.11 11.68 19.15
C GLN A 111 11.94 11.44 18.22
N LYS A 112 10.71 11.34 18.75
CA LYS A 112 9.49 11.22 17.94
C LYS A 112 9.28 12.48 17.09
N ASP A 113 9.44 13.66 17.68
CA ASP A 113 9.30 14.94 16.99
C ASP A 113 10.36 15.09 15.90
N PHE A 114 11.60 14.71 16.20
CA PHE A 114 12.68 14.63 15.23
C PHE A 114 12.34 13.68 14.06
N LEU A 115 11.91 12.45 14.33
CA LEU A 115 11.59 11.47 13.28
C LEU A 115 10.44 11.93 12.38
N ASN A 116 9.40 12.54 12.97
CA ASN A 116 8.28 13.14 12.25
C ASN A 116 8.74 14.30 11.35
N LEU A 117 9.61 15.17 11.86
CA LEU A 117 10.16 16.29 11.10
C LEU A 117 11.11 15.79 9.99
N PHE A 118 12.02 14.88 10.32
CA PHE A 118 12.97 14.25 9.40
C PHE A 118 12.25 13.56 8.23
N LEU A 119 11.16 12.84 8.50
CA LEU A 119 10.31 12.18 7.50
C LEU A 119 9.76 13.17 6.46
N LYS A 120 9.41 14.38 6.89
CA LYS A 120 8.86 15.46 6.05
C LYS A 120 9.96 16.21 5.31
N GLU A 121 11.00 16.63 6.01
CA GLU A 121 12.07 17.47 5.49
C GLU A 121 12.84 16.79 4.37
N ARG A 122 13.16 15.50 4.53
CA ARG A 122 13.92 14.70 3.54
C ARG A 122 13.26 14.52 2.16
N ARG A 123 12.06 15.07 1.96
CA ARG A 123 11.32 15.07 0.69
C ARG A 123 11.38 16.41 -0.04
N LYS A 124 11.93 17.47 0.57
CA LYS A 124 12.09 18.77 -0.08
C LYS A 124 13.18 18.69 -1.16
N SER A 125 12.89 19.29 -2.31
CA SER A 125 13.79 19.28 -3.48
C SER A 125 15.18 19.82 -3.17
N LYS A 126 15.30 20.83 -2.28
CA LYS A 126 16.59 21.39 -1.86
C LYS A 126 17.56 20.31 -1.35
N TYR A 127 17.07 19.33 -0.60
CA TYR A 127 17.93 18.27 -0.06
C TYR A 127 18.30 17.23 -1.11
N ALA A 128 17.47 17.03 -2.14
CA ALA A 128 17.86 16.19 -3.27
C ALA A 128 18.99 16.82 -4.09
N ILE A 129 18.97 18.15 -4.25
CA ILE A 129 20.04 18.92 -4.89
C ILE A 129 21.33 18.83 -4.06
N LEU A 130 21.25 19.08 -2.74
CA LEU A 130 22.39 19.00 -1.83
C LEU A 130 22.99 17.59 -1.78
N TRP A 131 22.16 16.55 -1.75
CA TRP A 131 22.62 15.16 -1.80
C TRP A 131 23.16 14.77 -3.19
N GLY A 132 22.84 15.55 -4.23
CA GLY A 132 23.29 15.31 -5.60
C GLY A 132 22.56 14.16 -6.30
N THR A 133 21.28 13.94 -6.01
CA THR A 133 20.47 12.87 -6.61
C THR A 133 19.30 13.40 -7.43
N PRO A 134 18.96 12.79 -8.58
CA PRO A 134 17.74 13.12 -9.31
C PRO A 134 16.47 12.66 -8.57
N LYS A 135 16.61 11.77 -7.57
CA LYS A 135 15.49 11.22 -6.82
C LYS A 135 14.99 12.22 -5.78
N LYS A 136 13.80 12.76 -5.99
CA LYS A 136 13.19 13.76 -5.08
C LYS A 136 12.42 13.15 -3.90
N ASP A 137 12.12 11.85 -3.91
CA ASP A 137 11.32 11.21 -2.85
C ASP A 137 12.19 10.51 -1.82
N GLY A 138 12.34 11.15 -0.65
CA GLY A 138 12.94 10.56 0.52
C GLY A 138 14.43 10.31 0.37
N VAL A 139 15.21 11.38 0.25
CA VAL A 139 16.68 11.31 0.19
C VAL A 139 17.30 11.07 1.58
N PRO A 140 18.53 10.56 1.64
CA PRO A 140 19.32 10.65 2.86
C PRO A 140 19.68 12.12 3.14
N LEU A 141 19.89 12.46 4.41
CA LEU A 141 20.26 13.81 4.83
C LEU A 141 21.59 13.78 5.57
N SER A 142 22.52 14.65 5.19
CA SER A 142 23.76 14.84 5.94
C SER A 142 23.50 15.54 7.28
N LEU A 143 24.47 15.47 8.19
CA LEU A 143 24.38 16.15 9.49
C LEU A 143 24.08 17.66 9.31
N LYS A 144 24.77 18.31 8.37
CA LYS A 144 24.55 19.73 8.03
C LYS A 144 23.12 19.99 7.57
N SER A 145 22.58 19.14 6.71
CA SER A 145 21.20 19.26 6.24
C SER A 145 20.16 19.11 7.34
N ILE A 146 20.46 18.29 8.37
CA ILE A 146 19.59 18.08 9.53
C ILE A 146 19.61 19.31 10.44
N GLN A 147 20.79 19.90 10.67
CA GLN A 147 20.94 21.11 11.48
C GLN A 147 20.15 22.30 10.92
N ASP A 148 19.92 22.36 9.60
CA ASP A 148 19.09 23.41 8.96
C ASP A 148 17.65 23.49 9.50
N PHE A 149 17.09 22.40 10.03
CA PHE A 149 15.70 22.34 10.49
C PHE A 149 15.53 21.80 11.91
N PHE A 150 16.59 21.24 12.50
CA PHE A 150 16.56 20.68 13.84
C PHE A 150 17.85 21.06 14.58
N ASN A 151 17.83 22.24 15.20
CA ASN A 151 18.93 22.73 16.00
C ASN A 151 18.80 22.19 17.44
N HIS A 152 19.61 21.20 17.78
CA HIS A 152 19.61 20.55 19.09
C HIS A 152 21.05 20.38 19.57
N THR A 153 21.32 20.70 20.84
CA THR A 153 22.66 20.67 21.43
C THR A 153 23.28 19.28 21.39
N ASP A 154 22.46 18.26 21.55
CA ASP A 154 22.87 16.85 21.59
C ASP A 154 22.50 16.06 20.33
N LEU A 155 22.54 16.71 19.16
CA LEU A 155 22.08 16.12 17.89
C LEU A 155 22.82 14.82 17.54
N ILE A 156 24.15 14.75 17.75
CA ILE A 156 24.96 13.59 17.37
C ILE A 156 24.53 12.36 18.17
N ASN A 157 24.47 12.47 19.50
CA ASN A 157 24.03 11.36 20.36
C ASN A 157 22.59 10.94 20.06
N LEU A 158 21.70 11.90 19.76
CA LEU A 158 20.33 11.59 19.34
C LEU A 158 20.30 10.77 18.05
N LEU A 159 21.11 11.13 17.05
CA LEU A 159 21.19 10.40 15.78
C LEU A 159 21.82 9.02 15.97
N ASP A 160 22.88 8.91 16.75
CA ASP A 160 23.57 7.65 17.03
C ASP A 160 22.67 6.68 17.78
N ASP A 161 21.91 7.14 18.78
CA ASP A 161 20.92 6.31 19.47
C ASP A 161 19.79 5.84 18.52
N LEU A 162 19.29 6.72 17.64
CA LEU A 162 18.29 6.33 16.64
C LEU A 162 18.83 5.36 15.58
N VAL A 163 20.12 5.42 15.26
CA VAL A 163 20.82 4.44 14.40
C VAL A 163 20.99 3.11 15.14
N ALA A 164 21.42 3.13 16.40
CA ALA A 164 21.58 1.93 17.23
C ALA A 164 20.26 1.19 17.43
N LYS A 165 19.17 1.93 17.65
CA LYS A 165 17.79 1.41 17.67
C LYS A 165 17.29 0.99 16.29
N GLY A 166 18.00 1.31 15.21
CA GLY A 166 17.62 0.93 13.85
C GLY A 166 16.42 1.70 13.27
N TYR A 167 16.03 2.85 13.85
CA TYR A 167 15.08 3.77 13.22
C TYR A 167 15.70 4.49 12.02
N LEU A 168 16.98 4.84 12.16
CA LEU A 168 17.82 5.41 11.11
C LEU A 168 18.88 4.39 10.66
N LYS A 169 19.42 4.63 9.48
CA LYS A 169 20.62 3.98 8.95
C LYS A 169 21.52 5.01 8.33
N GLN A 170 22.82 4.77 8.44
CA GLN A 170 23.84 5.59 7.80
C GLN A 170 24.07 5.12 6.35
N ILE A 171 24.22 6.07 5.44
CA ILE A 171 24.46 5.86 4.02
C ILE A 171 25.58 6.81 3.58
N LYS A 172 26.61 6.26 2.93
CA LYS A 172 27.63 7.09 2.28
C LYS A 172 27.11 7.61 0.95
N ASN A 173 27.28 8.90 0.72
CA ASN A 173 26.97 9.52 -0.55
C ASN A 173 27.95 8.99 -1.63
N PRO A 174 27.47 8.42 -2.74
CA PRO A 174 28.35 7.85 -3.78
C PRO A 174 29.28 8.86 -4.46
N LYS A 175 28.97 10.17 -4.40
CA LYS A 175 29.74 11.20 -5.11
C LYS A 175 30.90 11.76 -4.31
N ASN A 176 30.72 11.96 -3.01
CA ASN A 176 31.67 12.67 -2.15
C ASN A 176 32.02 11.89 -0.86
N ASN A 177 31.51 10.66 -0.69
CA ASN A 177 31.66 9.83 0.50
C ASN A 177 31.14 10.45 1.82
N GLU A 178 30.39 11.56 1.75
CA GLU A 178 29.77 12.19 2.91
C GLU A 178 28.76 11.24 3.57
N LEU A 179 28.76 11.19 4.90
CA LEU A 179 27.81 10.39 5.65
C LEU A 179 26.44 11.09 5.71
N GLY A 180 25.39 10.34 5.42
CA GLY A 180 24.02 10.79 5.61
C GLY A 180 23.17 9.75 6.31
N PHE A 181 22.03 10.21 6.82
CA PHE A 181 21.07 9.41 7.55
C PHE A 181 19.85 9.17 6.68
N ALA A 182 19.27 7.98 6.74
CA ALA A 182 18.01 7.64 6.10
C ALA A 182 17.15 6.81 7.05
N LEU A 183 15.84 6.82 6.84
CA LEU A 183 14.94 5.92 7.58
C LEU A 183 15.20 4.47 7.19
N SER A 184 15.24 3.59 8.18
CA SER A 184 15.42 2.15 7.99
C SER A 184 14.14 1.47 7.48
N GLY A 185 12.97 1.95 7.95
CA GLY A 185 11.67 1.40 7.59
C GLY A 185 11.09 1.94 6.28
N GLY A 186 10.44 1.08 5.52
CA GLY A 186 9.62 1.40 4.35
C GLY A 186 8.17 0.89 4.49
N LYS A 187 7.42 0.88 3.38
CA LYS A 187 6.02 0.41 3.35
C LYS A 187 5.87 -1.06 3.75
N LEU A 188 6.81 -1.92 3.33
CA LEU A 188 6.73 -3.37 3.50
C LEU A 188 7.55 -3.88 4.71
N SER A 189 8.10 -2.96 5.51
CA SER A 189 8.99 -3.30 6.63
C SER A 189 8.25 -3.79 7.88
N PHE A 190 6.92 -3.73 7.88
CA PHE A 190 6.08 -4.09 9.02
C PHE A 190 5.22 -5.31 8.70
N GLU A 191 4.65 -5.93 9.73
CA GLU A 191 3.74 -7.08 9.57
C GLU A 191 2.55 -6.70 8.69
N PHE A 192 1.94 -5.55 8.97
CA PHE A 192 0.92 -4.93 8.13
C PHE A 192 1.38 -3.58 7.59
N SER A 193 1.00 -3.28 6.36
CA SER A 193 1.23 -1.98 5.70
C SER A 193 0.00 -1.07 5.71
N LYS A 194 -1.19 -1.67 5.81
CA LYS A 194 -2.47 -0.98 5.97
C LYS A 194 -3.49 -1.88 6.63
N ILE A 195 -4.29 -1.31 7.52
CA ILE A 195 -5.48 -1.94 8.07
C ILE A 195 -6.68 -1.54 7.21
N LEU A 196 -7.45 -2.52 6.72
CA LEU A 196 -8.58 -2.27 5.84
C LEU A 196 -9.75 -1.65 6.61
N HIS A 197 -10.47 -0.73 5.98
CA HIS A 197 -11.66 -0.10 6.56
C HIS A 197 -12.91 -0.84 6.04
N PRO A 198 -13.83 -1.29 6.91
CA PRO A 198 -14.97 -2.13 6.51
C PRO A 198 -15.94 -1.42 5.57
N ASN A 199 -16.17 -0.13 5.78
CA ASN A 199 -17.11 0.67 4.98
C ASN A 199 -16.47 1.38 3.77
N GLU A 200 -15.23 1.05 3.41
CA GLU A 200 -14.57 1.60 2.23
C GLU A 200 -14.15 0.48 1.27
N PRO A 201 -14.03 0.75 -0.04
CA PRO A 201 -13.33 -0.15 -0.93
C PRO A 201 -11.84 -0.20 -0.55
N THR A 202 -11.23 -1.37 -0.69
CA THR A 202 -9.79 -1.55 -0.47
C THR A 202 -8.97 -0.70 -1.47
N PRO A 203 -7.71 -0.33 -1.15
CA PRO A 203 -6.81 0.23 -2.16
C PRO A 203 -6.50 -0.81 -3.25
N THR A 204 -5.82 -0.41 -4.33
CA THR A 204 -5.27 -1.36 -5.29
C THR A 204 -4.39 -2.38 -4.57
N LEU A 205 -4.77 -3.66 -4.67
CA LEU A 205 -3.99 -4.76 -4.13
C LEU A 205 -3.03 -5.27 -5.20
N VAL A 206 -1.74 -5.33 -4.88
CA VAL A 206 -0.70 -5.85 -5.75
C VAL A 206 -0.02 -7.05 -5.09
N ALA A 207 0.60 -7.91 -5.89
CA ALA A 207 1.21 -9.16 -5.40
C ALA A 207 2.14 -8.91 -4.19
N SER A 208 2.98 -7.89 -4.31
CA SER A 208 3.98 -7.53 -3.30
C SER A 208 3.41 -6.97 -1.98
N ASP A 209 2.14 -6.55 -1.92
CA ASP A 209 1.58 -5.90 -0.73
C ASP A 209 0.29 -6.52 -0.19
N MET A 210 -0.39 -7.37 -0.96
CA MET A 210 -1.67 -7.95 -0.58
C MET A 210 -1.57 -8.76 0.72
N HIS A 211 -0.49 -9.53 0.87
CA HIS A 211 -0.20 -10.31 2.09
C HIS A 211 0.18 -9.43 3.31
N LYS A 212 0.34 -8.11 3.12
CA LYS A 212 0.59 -7.11 4.17
C LYS A 212 -0.65 -6.30 4.53
N MET A 213 -1.84 -6.70 4.06
CA MET A 213 -3.09 -6.06 4.46
C MET A 213 -3.60 -6.70 5.76
N GLY A 214 -3.85 -5.85 6.76
CA GLY A 214 -4.42 -6.25 8.03
C GLY A 214 -5.93 -6.09 8.03
N VAL A 215 -6.62 -7.05 8.62
CA VAL A 215 -8.06 -7.06 8.84
C VAL A 215 -8.31 -7.19 10.33
N ILE A 216 -9.17 -6.32 10.86
CA ILE A 216 -9.67 -6.46 12.22
C ILE A 216 -10.82 -7.47 12.20
N ASP A 217 -10.75 -8.45 13.09
CA ASP A 217 -11.76 -9.50 13.21
C ASP A 217 -12.01 -9.84 14.69
N PHE A 218 -13.12 -10.53 14.93
CA PHE A 218 -13.60 -10.92 16.25
C PHE A 218 -13.74 -12.42 16.32
N LYS A 219 -13.07 -13.06 17.28
CA LYS A 219 -13.15 -14.50 17.51
C LYS A 219 -13.19 -14.81 19.00
N ASN A 220 -14.12 -15.66 19.42
CA ASN A 220 -14.28 -16.08 20.83
C ASN A 220 -14.32 -14.89 21.81
N LYS A 221 -15.10 -13.86 21.47
CA LYS A 221 -15.22 -12.59 22.23
C LYS A 221 -13.93 -11.76 22.34
N LYS A 222 -12.88 -12.10 21.58
CA LYS A 222 -11.64 -11.32 21.47
C LYS A 222 -11.60 -10.58 20.15
N VAL A 223 -11.10 -9.34 20.18
CA VAL A 223 -10.77 -8.57 18.98
C VAL A 223 -9.28 -8.74 18.67
N GLY A 224 -8.95 -8.82 17.39
CA GLY A 224 -7.55 -8.91 16.97
C GLY A 224 -7.34 -8.55 15.52
N LEU A 225 -6.09 -8.66 15.09
CA LEU A 225 -5.68 -8.47 13.70
C LEU A 225 -5.37 -9.82 13.06
N ARG A 226 -5.68 -9.92 11.77
CA ARG A 226 -5.31 -11.05 10.92
C ARG A 226 -4.95 -10.58 9.52
N SER A 227 -4.35 -11.46 8.74
CA SER A 227 -4.17 -11.24 7.31
C SER A 227 -5.48 -11.42 6.55
N LEU A 228 -5.56 -10.85 5.34
CA LEU A 228 -6.58 -11.22 4.37
C LEU A 228 -6.58 -12.74 4.14
N SER A 229 -7.76 -13.35 4.01
CA SER A 229 -7.86 -14.74 3.55
C SER A 229 -7.76 -14.84 2.03
N VAL A 230 -7.46 -16.03 1.51
CA VAL A 230 -7.50 -16.30 0.06
C VAL A 230 -8.90 -16.05 -0.51
N GLN A 231 -9.94 -16.40 0.25
CA GLN A 231 -11.33 -16.22 -0.18
C GLN A 231 -11.75 -14.76 -0.23
N GLU A 232 -11.36 -13.95 0.75
CA GLU A 232 -11.53 -12.49 0.70
C GLU A 232 -10.79 -11.92 -0.52
N GLY A 233 -9.57 -12.39 -0.78
CA GLY A 233 -8.81 -12.05 -1.97
C GLY A 233 -9.56 -12.36 -3.27
N LEU A 234 -10.09 -13.57 -3.41
CA LEU A 234 -10.89 -13.97 -4.57
C LEU A 234 -12.12 -13.08 -4.76
N ARG A 235 -12.86 -12.79 -3.68
CA ARG A 235 -14.04 -11.90 -3.70
C ARG A 235 -13.66 -10.47 -4.08
N LEU A 236 -12.51 -9.97 -3.62
CA LEU A 236 -11.99 -8.64 -3.95
C LEU A 236 -11.64 -8.45 -5.42
N PHE A 237 -11.38 -9.54 -6.14
CA PHE A 237 -11.18 -9.54 -7.61
C PHE A 237 -12.44 -10.01 -8.36
N GLY A 238 -13.53 -10.31 -7.65
CA GLY A 238 -14.82 -10.69 -8.20
C GLY A 238 -14.85 -12.10 -8.81
N PHE A 239 -14.00 -13.01 -8.34
CA PHE A 239 -14.03 -14.40 -8.76
C PHE A 239 -15.35 -15.09 -8.34
N PRO A 240 -15.85 -16.06 -9.12
CA PRO A 240 -17.02 -16.85 -8.76
C PRO A 240 -16.87 -17.58 -7.43
N LYS A 241 -17.98 -17.79 -6.70
CA LYS A 241 -17.98 -18.48 -5.39
C LYS A 241 -17.47 -19.93 -5.45
N ASN A 242 -17.58 -20.59 -6.61
CA ASN A 242 -17.11 -21.95 -6.82
C ASN A 242 -15.65 -22.02 -7.31
N TYR A 243 -14.98 -20.88 -7.47
CA TYR A 243 -13.56 -20.86 -7.82
C TYR A 243 -12.70 -20.92 -6.57
N SER A 244 -11.64 -21.73 -6.59
CA SER A 244 -10.69 -21.86 -5.50
C SER A 244 -9.27 -21.96 -6.03
N LEU A 245 -8.31 -21.42 -5.28
CA LEU A 245 -6.89 -21.62 -5.54
C LEU A 245 -6.39 -22.75 -4.65
N ASN A 246 -5.80 -23.78 -5.26
CA ASN A 246 -5.14 -24.87 -4.55
C ASN A 246 -3.63 -24.66 -4.51
N THR A 247 -3.20 -23.51 -3.99
CA THR A 247 -1.78 -23.15 -3.85
C THR A 247 -1.50 -22.60 -2.45
N PRO A 248 -0.23 -22.60 -1.99
CA PRO A 248 0.14 -21.98 -0.73
C PRO A 248 -0.31 -20.51 -0.64
N TYR A 249 -0.62 -20.06 0.58
CA TYR A 249 -1.17 -18.72 0.83
C TYR A 249 -0.42 -17.59 0.10
N LYS A 250 0.91 -17.55 0.21
CA LYS A 250 1.72 -16.49 -0.39
C LYS A 250 1.62 -16.49 -1.92
N GLU A 251 1.66 -17.65 -2.53
CA GLU A 251 1.50 -17.83 -3.97
C GLU A 251 0.09 -17.43 -4.43
N SER A 252 -0.94 -17.83 -3.68
CA SER A 252 -2.31 -17.37 -3.92
C SER A 252 -2.43 -15.85 -3.91
N MET A 253 -1.84 -15.17 -2.92
CA MET A 253 -1.82 -13.70 -2.85
C MET A 253 -1.06 -13.07 -4.02
N ASP A 254 0.06 -13.66 -4.44
CA ASP A 254 0.84 -13.19 -5.59
C ASP A 254 0.06 -13.32 -6.91
N LEU A 255 -0.59 -14.46 -7.14
CA LEU A 255 -1.47 -14.68 -8.29
C LEU A 255 -2.62 -13.66 -8.32
N LEU A 256 -3.29 -13.47 -7.19
CA LEU A 256 -4.42 -12.53 -7.09
C LEU A 256 -3.98 -11.09 -7.34
N GLY A 257 -2.88 -10.64 -6.73
CA GLY A 257 -2.38 -9.28 -6.92
C GLY A 257 -2.04 -8.93 -8.37
N ASN A 258 -1.65 -9.93 -9.16
CA ASN A 258 -1.37 -9.82 -10.59
C ASN A 258 -2.61 -9.98 -11.49
N SER A 259 -3.73 -10.45 -10.93
CA SER A 259 -4.96 -10.71 -11.67
C SER A 259 -5.70 -9.43 -12.11
N VAL A 260 -6.66 -9.64 -13.00
CA VAL A 260 -7.66 -8.66 -13.42
C VAL A 260 -8.94 -8.83 -12.61
N CYS A 261 -9.71 -7.76 -12.45
CA CYS A 261 -11.03 -7.86 -11.80
C CYS A 261 -12.04 -8.45 -12.79
N VAL A 262 -12.55 -9.64 -12.46
CA VAL A 262 -13.43 -10.44 -13.34
C VAL A 262 -14.66 -9.66 -13.81
N PRO A 263 -15.38 -8.88 -12.96
CA PRO A 263 -16.56 -8.15 -13.42
C PRO A 263 -16.28 -7.08 -14.47
N VAL A 264 -15.11 -6.46 -14.45
CA VAL A 264 -14.70 -5.47 -15.46
C VAL A 264 -14.52 -6.15 -16.81
N ILE A 265 -13.80 -7.27 -16.82
CA ILE A 265 -13.58 -8.06 -18.04
C ILE A 265 -14.91 -8.58 -18.56
N GLN A 266 -15.78 -9.11 -17.71
CA GLN A 266 -17.10 -9.59 -18.10
C GLN A 266 -17.95 -8.48 -18.74
N ALA A 267 -17.92 -7.26 -18.21
CA ALA A 267 -18.66 -6.12 -18.78
C ALA A 267 -18.15 -5.74 -20.18
N ILE A 268 -16.83 -5.73 -20.39
CA ILE A 268 -16.21 -5.46 -21.68
C ILE A 268 -16.53 -6.60 -22.67
N SER A 269 -16.36 -7.86 -22.25
CA SER A 269 -16.65 -9.04 -23.07
C SER A 269 -18.10 -9.09 -23.52
N LYS A 270 -19.06 -8.70 -22.68
CA LYS A 270 -20.48 -8.60 -23.07
C LYS A 270 -20.73 -7.61 -24.22
N ARG A 271 -19.93 -6.54 -24.32
CA ARG A 271 -20.02 -5.60 -25.46
C ARG A 271 -19.36 -6.17 -26.70
N LEU A 272 -18.22 -6.85 -26.54
CA LEU A 272 -17.54 -7.56 -27.63
C LEU A 272 -18.41 -8.66 -28.25
N ILE A 273 -19.10 -9.45 -27.45
CA ILE A 273 -19.96 -10.55 -27.97
C ILE A 273 -21.12 -10.02 -28.83
N ARG A 274 -21.60 -8.79 -28.62
CA ARG A 274 -22.71 -8.21 -29.40
C ARG A 274 -22.33 -7.87 -30.85
N ILE A 275 -21.05 -7.90 -31.18
CA ILE A 275 -20.55 -7.53 -32.51
C ILE A 275 -19.92 -8.71 -33.26
N ILE A 276 -19.93 -9.91 -32.65
CA ILE A 276 -19.54 -11.19 -33.25
C ILE A 276 -20.82 -11.86 -33.73
#